data_AF-A0A7G5H014-F1
#
_entry.id   AF-A0A7G5H014-F1
#
_cell.length_a   1.000
_cell.length_b   1.000
_cell.length_c   1.000
_cell.angle_alpha   90.00
_cell.angle_beta   90.00
_cell.angle_gamma   90.00
#
_symmetry.space_group_name_H-M   'P 1'
#
loop_
_entity.id
_entity.type
_entity.pdbx_description
1 polymer ?
#
loop_
_entity_poly.entity_id
_entity_poly.type
_entity_poly.pdbx_seq_one_letter_code
_entity_poly.pdbx_strand_id
1 'polypeptide(L)' 'MKVLHCKDVGFDCPGVIQAESETEVLELAAQHAQEAHQVTVTPDMAAQIKHLIREA' A
#
# COMPACT_ATOMS: atom_id res chain seq x y z
N MET A 1 -7.28 -9.69 9.32
CA MET A 1 -6.01 -9.39 8.63
C MET A 1 -6.29 -8.31 7.60
N LYS A 2 -5.35 -7.39 7.35
CA LYS A 2 -5.51 -6.31 6.38
C LYS A 2 -4.75 -6.62 5.10
N VAL A 3 -5.32 -6.26 3.95
CA VAL A 3 -4.73 -6.49 2.62
C VAL A 3 -4.86 -5.25 1.74
N LEU A 4 -3.81 -4.97 0.98
CA LEU A 4 -3.78 -3.92 -0.05
C LEU A 4 -3.22 -4.52 -1.34
N HIS A 5 -3.92 -4.32 -2.45
CA HIS A 5 -3.38 -4.65 -3.78
C HIS A 5 -2.84 -3.39 -4.43
N CYS A 6 -1.62 -3.45 -4.93
CA CYS A 6 -0.97 -2.31 -5.59
C CYS A 6 -1.76 -1.85 -6.84
N LYS A 7 -2.47 -2.78 -7.49
CA LYS A 7 -3.40 -2.49 -8.59
C LYS A 7 -4.54 -1.57 -8.19
N ASP A 8 -5.07 -1.71 -6.98
CA ASP A 8 -6.17 -0.87 -6.49
C ASP A 8 -5.71 0.58 -6.24
N VAL A 9 -4.40 0.77 -5.97
CA VAL A 9 -3.77 2.10 -5.83
C VAL A 9 -3.57 2.77 -7.20
N GLY A 10 -3.63 2.02 -8.30
CA GLY A 10 -3.48 2.53 -9.67
C GLY A 10 -2.14 2.21 -10.34
N PHE A 11 -1.29 1.40 -9.71
CA PHE A 11 -0.07 0.89 -10.34
C PHE A 11 -0.36 -0.41 -11.11
N ASP A 12 0.27 -0.61 -12.27
CA ASP A 12 0.22 -1.90 -12.97
C ASP A 12 1.22 -2.89 -12.33
N CYS A 13 1.02 -3.16 -11.03
CA CYS A 13 1.91 -4.01 -10.23
C CYS A 13 1.08 -5.12 -9.56
N PRO A 14 1.48 -6.41 -9.69
CA PRO A 14 0.79 -7.51 -9.03
C PRO A 14 1.07 -7.62 -7.52
N GLY A 15 1.78 -6.65 -6.93
CA GLY A 15 2.13 -6.64 -5.51
C GLY A 15 0.88 -6.66 -4.61
N VAL A 16 0.92 -7.54 -3.61
CA VAL A 16 -0.11 -7.65 -2.57
C VAL A 16 0.58 -7.53 -1.22
N ILE A 17 0.10 -6.60 -0.39
CA ILE A 17 0.64 -6.31 0.92
C ILE A 17 -0.36 -6.76 1.96
N GLN A 18 0.09 -7.59 2.90
CA GLN A 18 -0.73 -8.13 3.97
C GLN A 18 -0.06 -7.86 5.31
N ALA A 19 -0.83 -7.36 6.28
CA ALA A 19 -0.36 -7.14 7.64
C ALA A 19 -1.51 -7.23 8.65
N GLU A 20 -1.20 -7.13 9.94
CA GLU A 20 -2.20 -7.22 11.00
C GLU A 20 -2.95 -5.90 11.18
N SER A 21 -2.31 -4.78 10.87
CA SER A 21 -2.86 -3.43 11.03
C SER A 21 -2.76 -2.57 9.77
N GLU A 22 -3.60 -1.55 9.67
CA GLU A 22 -3.53 -0.57 8.57
C GLU A 22 -2.19 0.19 8.55
N THR A 23 -1.64 0.48 9.73
CA THR A 23 -0.34 1.17 9.86
C THR A 23 0.78 0.35 9.25
N GLU A 24 0.85 -0.95 9.57
CA GLU A 24 1.86 -1.83 8.99
C GLU A 24 1.69 -2.00 7.47
N VAL A 25 0.44 -2.08 6.98
CA VAL A 25 0.19 -2.09 5.53
C VAL A 25 0.75 -0.83 4.88
N LEU A 26 0.57 0.35 5.48
CA LEU A 26 1.08 1.61 4.94
C LEU A 26 2.61 1.68 4.96
N GLU A 27 3.26 1.21 6.03
CA GLU A 27 4.73 1.16 6.13
C GLU A 27 5.32 0.24 5.05
N LEU A 28 4.76 -0.97 4.90
CA LEU A 28 5.17 -1.92 3.87
C LEU A 28 4.88 -1.39 2.46
N ALA A 29 3.75 -0.69 2.27
CA ALA A 29 3.41 -0.05 0.99
C ALA A 29 4.39 1.07 0.63
N ALA A 30 4.79 1.89 1.60
CA ALA A 30 5.79 2.93 1.39
C ALA A 30 7.15 2.35 1.02
N GLN A 31 7.58 1.29 1.71
CA GLN A 31 8.81 0.57 1.37
C GLN A 31 8.73 0.01 -0.06
N HIS A 32 7.65 -0.71 -0.38
CA HIS A 32 7.46 -1.29 -1.71
C HIS A 32 7.45 -0.23 -2.81
N ALA A 33 6.75 0.90 -2.61
CA ALA A 33 6.71 2.01 -3.56
C ALA A 33 8.11 2.56 -3.84
N GLN A 34 8.93 2.71 -2.80
CA GLN A 34 10.29 3.23 -2.94
C GLN A 34 11.22 2.25 -3.65
N GLU A 35 11.15 0.96 -3.32
CA GLU A 35 12.05 -0.06 -3.89
C GLU A 35 11.66 -0.45 -5.32
N ALA A 36 10.38 -0.73 -5.55
CA ALA A 36 9.90 -1.27 -6.83
C ALA A 36 9.61 -0.18 -7.87
N HIS A 37 9.16 0.99 -7.41
CA HIS A 37 8.68 2.06 -8.30
C HIS A 37 9.50 3.35 -8.20
N GLN A 38 10.48 3.42 -7.29
CA GLN A 38 11.20 4.66 -6.94
C GLN A 38 10.25 5.82 -6.59
N VAL A 39 9.07 5.49 -6.04
CA VAL A 39 8.06 6.44 -5.63
C VAL A 39 8.12 6.60 -4.11
N THR A 40 8.25 7.85 -3.65
CA THR A 40 8.08 8.17 -2.24
C THR A 40 6.60 8.41 -1.95
N VAL A 41 6.04 7.62 -1.03
CA VAL A 41 4.64 7.79 -0.59
C VAL A 41 4.51 9.07 0.21
N THR A 42 3.72 10.02 -0.29
CA THR A 42 3.42 11.26 0.41
C THR A 42 2.29 11.07 1.42
N PRO A 43 2.08 11.99 2.38
CA PRO A 43 0.98 11.90 3.34
C PRO A 43 -0.41 11.83 2.69
N ASP A 44 -0.59 12.56 1.58
CA ASP A 44 -1.85 12.53 0.82
C ASP A 44 -2.06 11.14 0.18
N MET A 45 -1.02 10.59 -0.45
CA MET A 45 -1.07 9.24 -0.99
C MET A 45 -1.36 8.21 0.09
N ALA A 46 -0.73 8.32 1.27
CA ALA A 46 -0.99 7.41 2.39
C ALA A 46 -2.46 7.47 2.86
N ALA A 47 -3.06 8.66 2.89
CA ALA A 47 -4.48 8.81 3.21
C ALA A 47 -5.38 8.12 2.17
N GLN A 48 -5.08 8.30 0.88
CA GLN A 48 -5.82 7.63 -0.20
C GLN A 48 -5.64 6.10 -0.16
N ILE A 49 -4.41 5.62 0.02
CA ILE A 49 -4.09 4.19 0.13
C ILE A 49 -4.84 3.56 1.29
N LYS A 50 -4.96 4.26 2.43
CA LYS A 50 -5.67 3.76 3.61
C LYS A 50 -7.12 3.38 3.31
N HIS A 51 -7.81 4.14 2.46
CA HIS A 51 -9.19 3.84 2.05
C HIS A 51 -9.31 2.61 1.14
N LEU A 52 -8.21 2.14 0.56
CA LEU A 52 -8.16 0.98 -0.32
C LEU A 52 -7.82 -0.31 0.44
N ILE A 53 -7.36 -0.21 1.69
CA ILE A 53 -7.05 -1.37 2.54
C ILE A 53 -8.34 -2.12 2.85
N ARG A 54 -8.35 -3.43 2.58
CA ARG A 54 -9.48 -4.33 2.81
C ARG A 54 -9.17 -5.32 3.93
N GLU A 55 -10.22 -5.95 4.43
CA GLU A 55 -10.09 -7.12 5.32
C GLU A 55 -9.95 -8.38 4.46
N ALA A 56 -9.05 -9.27 4.87
CA ALA A 56 -8.87 -10.61 4.32
C ALA A 56 -9.50 -11.66 5.24
#